data_AF-A0A1I8F3C1-F1
#
_entry.id   AF-A0A1I8F3C1-F1
#
_cell.length_a   1.000
_cell.length_b   1.000
_cell.length_c   1.000
_cell.angle_alpha   90.00
_cell.angle_beta   90.00
_cell.angle_gamma   90.00
#
_symmetry.space_group_name_H-M   'P 1'
#
loop_
_entity.id
_entity.type
_entity.pdbx_description
1 polymer ?
#
loop_
_entity_poly.entity_id
_entity_poly.type
_entity_poly.pdbx_seq_one_letter_code
_entity_poly.pdbx_strand_id
1 'polypeptide(L)'
;SNWQLTLSSGEKGCQPDTEISLVICGDRGESDVYEIKKAKQRLRLFPTATWSSRCGWCGIGELYKLRLQMSESAGDEWFVKEITLEHLTPDFELLRCPVNRWFSRLREPFEVVHEVLLIEHLK
;
A
#
# COMPACT_ATOMS: atom_id res chain seq x y z
N SER A 1 -2.62 15.71 7.98
CA SER A 1 -1.21 15.49 8.34
C SER A 1 -0.42 15.08 7.12
N ASN A 2 0.87 15.40 7.07
CA ASN A 2 1.74 15.07 5.96
C ASN A 2 2.42 13.72 6.22
N TRP A 3 2.12 12.73 5.39
CA TRP A 3 2.68 11.39 5.50
C TRP A 3 3.50 11.06 4.24
N GLN A 4 4.58 10.32 4.41
CA GLN A 4 5.28 9.65 3.31
C GLN A 4 4.89 8.18 3.32
N LEU A 5 4.14 7.79 2.29
CA LEU A 5 3.78 6.40 2.00
C LEU A 5 4.92 5.78 1.18
N THR A 6 5.42 4.63 1.62
CA THR A 6 6.37 3.82 0.85
C THR A 6 5.82 2.40 0.69
N LEU A 7 5.90 1.87 -0.52
CA LEU A 7 5.44 0.56 -0.92
C LEU A 7 6.62 -0.23 -1.50
N SER A 8 6.87 -1.42 -0.98
CA SER A 8 7.96 -2.30 -1.43
C SER A 8 7.42 -3.58 -2.05
N SER A 9 7.81 -3.85 -3.29
CA SER A 9 7.60 -5.13 -3.95
C SER A 9 8.66 -6.13 -3.48
N GLY A 10 8.29 -7.39 -3.28
CA GLY A 10 9.24 -8.47 -3.01
C GLY A 10 9.67 -9.19 -4.28
N GLU A 11 9.55 -10.51 -4.30
CA GLU A 11 10.11 -11.35 -5.37
C GLU A 11 9.46 -11.18 -6.74
N LYS A 12 8.24 -10.63 -6.79
CA LYS A 12 7.51 -10.37 -8.03
C LYS A 12 6.90 -8.99 -8.00
N GLY A 13 7.16 -8.21 -9.03
CA GLY A 13 6.49 -6.92 -9.32
C GLY A 13 5.17 -7.10 -10.05
N CYS A 14 4.41 -6.02 -10.26
CA CYS A 14 3.11 -6.08 -10.97
C CYS A 14 3.26 -5.86 -12.49
N GLN A 15 2.22 -6.18 -13.26
CA GLN A 15 2.20 -5.89 -14.70
C GLN A 15 2.14 -4.37 -14.98
N PRO A 16 2.50 -3.94 -16.20
CA PRO A 16 2.42 -2.53 -16.61
C PRO A 16 1.05 -1.87 -16.45
N ASP A 17 -0.02 -2.60 -16.71
CA ASP A 17 -1.41 -2.13 -16.74
C ASP A 17 -2.17 -2.33 -15.42
N THR A 18 -1.59 -3.07 -14.46
CA THR A 18 -2.13 -3.23 -13.11
C THR A 18 -2.42 -1.89 -12.45
N GLU A 19 -3.66 -1.67 -12.01
CA GLU A 19 -4.04 -0.55 -11.16
C GLU A 19 -3.88 -0.92 -9.69
N ILE A 20 -3.46 0.05 -8.88
CA ILE A 20 -3.20 -0.15 -7.45
C ILE A 20 -3.85 0.99 -6.69
N SER A 21 -4.65 0.64 -5.69
CA SER A 21 -5.31 1.58 -4.81
C SER A 21 -5.15 1.20 -3.34
N LEU A 22 -5.28 2.20 -2.47
CA LEU A 22 -5.08 2.09 -1.04
C LEU A 22 -6.16 2.89 -0.31
N VAL A 23 -6.70 2.34 0.77
CA VAL A 23 -7.53 3.06 1.75
C VAL A 23 -6.85 2.97 3.11
N ILE A 24 -6.70 4.10 3.79
CA ILE A 24 -6.19 4.14 5.17
C ILE A 24 -7.37 4.22 6.13
N CYS A 25 -7.35 3.39 7.17
CA CYS A 25 -8.35 3.37 8.22
C CYS A 25 -7.74 3.91 9.52
N GLY A 26 -8.41 4.89 10.11
CA GLY A 26 -8.13 5.35 11.46
C GLY A 26 -9.37 5.24 12.36
N ASP A 27 -9.18 5.49 13.65
CA ASP A 27 -10.21 5.35 14.67
C ASP A 27 -11.42 6.29 14.49
N ARG A 28 -11.25 7.37 13.72
CA ARG A 28 -12.31 8.35 13.41
C ARG A 28 -12.89 8.21 12.00
N GLY A 29 -12.41 7.26 11.18
CA GLY A 29 -12.96 6.98 9.85
C GLY A 29 -11.95 6.41 8.87
N GLU A 30 -12.39 6.28 7.61
CA GLU A 30 -11.54 5.84 6.49
C GLU A 30 -11.17 7.04 5.60
N SER A 31 -10.02 6.96 4.93
CA SER A 31 -9.66 7.91 3.88
C SER A 31 -10.47 7.67 2.61
N ASP A 32 -10.50 8.66 1.72
CA ASP A 32 -10.84 8.39 0.32
C ASP A 32 -9.85 7.38 -0.30
N VAL A 33 -10.26 6.78 -1.42
CA VAL A 33 -9.41 5.86 -2.19
C VAL A 33 -8.21 6.61 -2.74
N TYR A 34 -7.01 6.20 -2.32
CA TYR A 34 -5.75 6.72 -2.82
C TYR A 34 -5.23 5.85 -3.96
N GLU A 35 -5.23 6.38 -5.18
CA GLU A 35 -4.75 5.68 -6.38
C GLU A 35 -3.22 5.79 -6.48
N ILE A 36 -2.52 4.72 -6.10
CA ILE A 36 -1.06 4.61 -6.21
C ILE A 36 -0.63 4.53 -7.67
N LYS A 37 -1.37 3.75 -8.45
CA LYS A 37 -1.10 3.54 -9.88
C LYS A 37 -2.42 3.44 -10.63
N LYS A 38 -2.65 4.34 -11.59
CA LYS A 38 -3.79 4.26 -12.52
C LYS A 38 -3.41 3.53 -13.81
N ALA A 39 -4.40 3.03 -14.55
CA ALA A 39 -4.17 2.51 -15.89
C ALA A 39 -3.45 3.55 -16.77
N LYS A 40 -2.57 3.06 -17.64
CA LYS A 40 -1.76 3.85 -18.59
C LYS A 40 -0.71 4.77 -17.94
N GLN A 41 -0.61 4.81 -16.62
CA GLN A 41 0.48 5.49 -15.93
C GLN A 41 1.78 4.69 -16.13
N ARG A 42 2.89 5.39 -16.40
CA ARG A 42 4.20 4.75 -16.69
C ARG A 42 4.90 4.16 -15.45
N LEU A 43 4.23 4.11 -14.29
CA LEU A 43 4.81 3.55 -13.09
C LEU A 43 5.04 2.04 -13.26
N ARG A 44 6.28 1.60 -13.04
CA ARG A 44 6.68 0.20 -13.10
C ARG A 44 7.14 -0.23 -11.72
N LEU A 45 6.48 -1.23 -11.15
CA LEU A 45 6.90 -1.86 -9.90
C LEU A 45 7.55 -3.18 -10.28
N PHE A 46 8.88 -3.19 -10.38
CA PHE A 46 9.67 -4.39 -10.62
C PHE A 46 9.84 -5.22 -9.34
N PRO A 47 10.31 -6.49 -9.44
CA PRO A 47 10.78 -7.19 -8.25
C PRO A 47 11.76 -6.35 -7.45
N THR A 48 11.62 -6.35 -6.12
CA THR A 48 12.42 -5.55 -5.17
C THR A 48 12.30 -4.02 -5.30
N ALA A 49 11.47 -3.52 -6.22
CA ALA A 49 11.28 -2.09 -6.40
C ALA A 49 10.55 -1.47 -5.20
N THR A 50 10.95 -0.25 -4.88
CA THR A 50 10.30 0.58 -3.87
C THR A 50 9.75 1.83 -4.53
N TRP A 51 8.52 2.19 -4.16
CA TRP A 51 7.85 3.39 -4.62
C TRP A 51 7.41 4.21 -3.42
N SER A 52 7.52 5.53 -3.48
CA SER A 52 7.07 6.42 -2.41
C SER A 52 6.34 7.64 -2.94
N SER A 53 5.43 8.16 -2.12
CA SER A 53 4.66 9.36 -2.42
C SER A 53 4.22 10.06 -1.14
N ARG A 54 4.08 11.39 -1.22
CA ARG A 54 3.52 12.18 -0.11
C ARG A 54 2.00 12.13 -0.16
N CYS A 55 1.40 11.89 1.00
CA CYS A 55 -0.03 11.74 1.18
C CYS A 55 -0.51 12.68 2.30
N GLY A 56 -1.70 13.25 2.11
CA GLY A 56 -2.33 14.16 3.06
C GLY A 56 -3.56 13.52 3.68
N TRP A 57 -3.39 12.61 4.64
CA TRP A 57 -4.52 12.06 5.39
C TRP A 57 -4.81 12.94 6.61
N CYS A 58 -6.03 13.49 6.65
CA CYS A 58 -6.51 14.40 7.68
C CYS A 58 -7.87 13.92 8.16
N GLY A 59 -8.19 14.17 9.44
CA GLY A 59 -9.53 13.93 9.98
C GLY A 59 -9.90 12.47 10.28
N ILE A 60 -9.08 11.49 9.86
CA ILE A 60 -9.35 10.06 10.08
C ILE A 60 -8.83 9.52 11.42
N GLY A 61 -8.14 10.35 12.20
CA GLY A 61 -7.68 9.96 13.54
C GLY A 61 -6.37 9.17 13.57
N GLU A 62 -6.22 8.31 14.58
CA GLU A 62 -5.06 7.44 14.75
C GLU A 62 -5.15 6.27 13.76
N LEU A 63 -4.11 6.09 12.94
CA LEU A 63 -4.09 5.13 11.86
C LEU A 63 -3.81 3.72 12.42
N TYR A 64 -4.70 2.75 12.17
CA TYR A 64 -4.52 1.38 12.69
C TYR A 64 -4.54 0.28 11.61
N LYS A 65 -5.05 0.57 10.41
CA LYS A 65 -5.17 -0.41 9.32
C LYS A 65 -5.07 0.27 7.96
N LEU A 66 -4.63 -0.49 6.97
CA LEU A 66 -4.76 -0.14 5.56
C LEU A 66 -5.44 -1.27 4.78
N ARG A 67 -6.10 -0.91 3.67
CA ARG A 67 -6.63 -1.85 2.68
C ARG A 67 -5.94 -1.57 1.36
N LEU A 68 -5.09 -2.50 0.91
CA LEU A 68 -4.41 -2.42 -0.38
C LEU A 68 -5.18 -3.27 -1.40
N GLN A 69 -5.34 -2.74 -2.61
CA GLN A 69 -6.05 -3.42 -3.69
C GLN A 69 -5.27 -3.32 -5.01
N MET A 70 -5.35 -4.41 -5.78
CA MET A 70 -4.86 -4.54 -7.14
C MET A 70 -6.04 -4.77 -8.10
N SER A 71 -5.97 -4.27 -9.33
CA SER A 71 -6.94 -4.61 -10.38
C SER A 71 -6.92 -6.10 -10.73
N GLU A 72 -8.06 -6.62 -11.18
CA GLU A 72 -8.21 -8.02 -11.60
C GLU A 72 -7.88 -8.21 -13.08
N SER A 73 -6.70 -7.76 -13.50
CA SER A 73 -6.19 -7.99 -14.85
C SER A 73 -5.79 -9.46 -15.01
N ALA A 74 -6.14 -10.06 -16.14
CA ALA A 74 -5.80 -11.46 -16.39
C ALA A 74 -4.28 -11.65 -16.42
N GLY A 75 -3.75 -12.54 -15.56
CA GLY A 75 -2.31 -12.79 -15.50
C GLY A 75 -1.55 -11.94 -14.48
N ASP A 76 -2.23 -11.06 -13.74
CA ASP A 76 -1.58 -10.22 -12.74
C ASP A 76 -1.24 -10.99 -11.48
N GLU A 77 0.04 -10.92 -11.13
CA GLU A 77 0.57 -11.40 -9.86
C GLU A 77 1.56 -10.39 -9.32
N TRP A 78 1.47 -10.10 -8.03
CA TRP A 78 2.37 -9.18 -7.36
C TRP A 78 2.63 -9.67 -5.94
N PHE A 79 3.89 -9.71 -5.52
CA PHE A 79 4.24 -9.99 -4.14
C PHE A 79 4.58 -8.68 -3.45
N VAL A 80 3.76 -8.30 -2.47
CA VAL A 80 3.98 -7.10 -1.67
C VAL A 80 4.73 -7.49 -0.42
N LYS A 81 5.91 -6.90 -0.24
CA LYS A 81 6.74 -7.16 0.93
C LYS A 81 6.26 -6.35 2.13
N GLU A 82 6.21 -5.03 1.96
CA GLU A 82 5.99 -4.09 3.06
C GLU A 82 5.39 -2.79 2.56
N ILE A 83 4.59 -2.16 3.43
CA ILE A 83 4.18 -0.76 3.33
C ILE A 83 4.67 -0.02 4.57
N THR A 84 5.16 1.20 4.43
CA THR A 84 5.48 2.07 5.56
C THR A 84 4.80 3.43 5.39
N LEU A 85 4.36 4.00 6.52
CA LEU A 85 3.83 5.36 6.62
C LEU A 85 4.71 6.15 7.59
N GLU A 86 5.37 7.17 7.09
CA GLU A 86 6.24 8.04 7.88
C GLU A 86 5.56 9.41 8.05
N HIS A 87 5.31 9.82 9.28
CA HIS A 87 4.74 11.12 9.61
C HIS A 87 5.83 12.18 9.51
N LEU A 88 5.65 13.13 8.59
CA LEU A 88 6.61 14.19 8.31
C LEU A 88 6.46 15.37 9.29
N THR A 89 6.41 15.07 10.59
CA THR A 89 6.35 16.02 11.70
C THR A 89 7.59 15.92 12.58
N PRO A 90 7.90 16.95 13.40
CA PRO A 90 9.06 16.93 14.30
C PRO A 90 9.08 15.73 15.26
N ASP A 91 7.91 15.27 15.69
CA ASP A 91 7.76 14.17 16.65
C ASP A 91 7.95 12.77 16.03
N PHE A 92 8.29 12.70 14.74
CA PHE A 92 8.58 11.49 13.92
C PHE A 92 7.80 10.23 14.30
N GLU A 93 6.89 9.81 13.44
CA GLU A 93 6.16 8.55 13.64
C GLU A 93 6.32 7.68 12.40
N LEU A 94 6.88 6.48 12.56
CA LEU A 94 6.99 5.49 11.49
C LEU A 94 6.11 4.29 11.80
N LEU A 95 5.10 4.10 10.96
CA LEU A 95 4.22 2.93 10.98
C LEU A 95 4.69 1.92 9.95
N ARG A 96 4.96 0.68 10.39
CA ARG A 96 5.32 -0.42 9.48
C ARG A 96 4.19 -1.43 9.34
N CYS A 97 3.96 -1.83 8.10
CA CYS A 97 3.00 -2.84 7.67
C CYS A 97 3.74 -3.95 6.91
N PRO A 98 4.24 -5.00 7.58
CA PRO A 98 4.72 -6.18 6.87
C PRO A 98 3.53 -6.86 6.17
N VAL A 99 3.49 -6.79 4.84
CA VAL A 99 2.41 -7.37 4.05
C VAL A 99 2.73 -8.84 3.77
N ASN A 100 3.90 -9.10 3.18
CA ASN A 100 4.42 -10.43 2.83
C ASN A 100 3.37 -11.37 2.22
N ARG A 101 2.58 -10.87 1.26
CA ARG A 101 1.48 -11.60 0.64
C ARG A 101 1.46 -11.44 -0.86
N TRP A 102 0.88 -12.45 -1.48
CA TRP A 102 0.55 -12.47 -2.90
C TRP A 102 -0.77 -11.76 -3.16
N PHE A 103 -0.75 -10.89 -4.16
CA PHE A 103 -1.91 -10.27 -4.80
C PHE A 103 -2.03 -10.94 -6.17
N SER A 104 -2.94 -11.89 -6.31
CA SER A 104 -3.05 -12.71 -7.52
C SER A 104 -4.37 -13.48 -7.52
N ARG A 105 -4.96 -13.69 -8.71
CA ARG A 105 -6.05 -14.66 -8.93
C ARG A 105 -5.54 -16.01 -9.43
N LEU A 106 -4.23 -16.18 -9.60
CA LEU A 106 -3.59 -17.38 -10.15
C LEU A 106 -2.92 -18.27 -9.09
N ARG A 107 -2.75 -17.77 -7.87
CA ARG A 107 -2.21 -18.54 -6.74
C ARG A 107 -2.98 -18.27 -5.47
N GLU A 108 -3.01 -19.25 -4.57
CA GLU A 108 -3.59 -19.11 -3.24
C GLU A 108 -2.92 -17.93 -2.49
N PRO A 109 -3.70 -17.08 -1.79
CA PRO A 109 -5.12 -17.25 -1.44
C PRO A 109 -6.13 -16.81 -2.52
N PHE A 110 -5.68 -16.52 -3.74
CA PHE A 110 -6.49 -15.99 -4.84
C PHE A 110 -7.10 -14.62 -4.53
N GLU A 111 -6.42 -13.82 -3.71
CA GLU A 111 -6.88 -12.51 -3.27
C GLU A 111 -6.08 -11.39 -3.96
N VAL A 112 -6.78 -10.32 -4.35
CA VAL A 112 -6.19 -9.10 -4.90
C VAL A 112 -6.44 -7.89 -3.99
N VAL A 113 -7.06 -8.12 -2.83
CA VAL A 113 -7.34 -7.13 -1.80
C VAL A 113 -6.87 -7.71 -0.48
N HIS A 114 -6.09 -6.95 0.27
CA HIS A 114 -5.67 -7.34 1.62
C HIS A 114 -5.85 -6.18 2.58
N GLU A 115 -6.44 -6.48 3.74
CA GLU A 115 -6.40 -5.60 4.90
C GLU A 115 -5.17 -5.93 5.76
N VAL A 116 -4.39 -4.91 6.11
CA VAL A 116 -3.13 -5.04 6.83
C VAL A 116 -3.14 -4.09 8.02
N LEU A 117 -2.85 -4.61 9.21
CA LEU A 117 -2.75 -3.80 10.42
C LEU A 117 -1.46 -2.98 10.41
N LEU A 118 -1.52 -1.77 10.94
CA LEU A 118 -0.34 -0.94 11.23
C LEU A 118 0.20 -1.40 12.59
N ILE A 119 1.34 -2.09 12.59
CA ILE A 119 1.74 -2.95 13.73
C ILE A 119 2.84 -2.31 14.59
N GLU A 120 3.76 -1.58 13.99
CA GLU A 120 4.92 -1.03 14.70
C GLU A 120 4.93 0.50 14.65
N HIS A 121 4.89 1.14 15.82
CA HIS A 121 5.30 2.53 16.00
C HIS A 121 6.77 2.50 16.42
N LEU A 122 7.66 2.88 15.51
CA LEU A 122 9.04 3.20 15.90
C LEU A 122 9.07 4.68 16.28
N LYS A 123 9.32 4.95 17.57
CA LYS A 123 9.61 6.28 18.11
C LYS A 123 11.12 6.52 18.11
#